data_AF-Q5Q979-F1
#
_entry.id   AF-Q5Q979-F1
#
_cell.length_a   1.000
_cell.length_b   1.000
_cell.length_c   1.000
_cell.angle_alpha   90.00
_cell.angle_beta   90.00
_cell.angle_gamma   90.00
#
_symmetry.space_group_name_H-M   'P 1'
#
loop_
_entity.id
_entity.type
_entity.pdbx_description
1 polymer ?
#
loop_
_entity_poly.entity_id
_entity_poly.type
_entity_poly.pdbx_seq_one_letter_code
_entity_poly.pdbx_strand_id
1 'polypeptide(L)' 'MRVIAVTLIALLVAGALMTSSAQEEENQVAHVRVRRGFGCPFDQGACHRHCQSIGRRGGYCAGFIKQTCTCYHN' A
#
# COMPACT_ATOMS: atom_id res chain seq x y z
N MET A 1 -11.11 -15.52 -48.48
CA MET A 1 -12.16 -15.49 -47.44
C MET A 1 -11.67 -15.96 -46.07
N ARG A 2 -11.04 -17.13 -45.94
CA ARG A 2 -10.59 -17.64 -44.63
C ARG A 2 -9.46 -16.83 -43.99
N VAL A 3 -8.50 -16.35 -44.78
CA VAL A 3 -7.38 -15.53 -44.28
C VAL A 3 -7.86 -14.20 -43.72
N ILE A 4 -8.81 -13.55 -44.41
CA ILE A 4 -9.42 -12.28 -43.99
C ILE A 4 -10.17 -12.45 -42.66
N ALA A 5 -10.90 -13.57 -42.50
CA ALA A 5 -11.60 -13.88 -41.26
C ALA A 5 -10.62 -14.06 -40.08
N VAL A 6 -9.51 -14.77 -40.29
CA VAL A 6 -8.50 -14.98 -39.24
C VAL A 6 -7.83 -13.66 -38.84
N THR A 7 -7.51 -12.78 -39.80
CA THR A 7 -6.92 -11.46 -39.50
C THR A 7 -7.86 -10.55 -38.72
N LEU A 8 -9.17 -10.58 -39.03
CA LEU A 8 -10.17 -9.78 -38.31
C LEU A 8 -10.36 -10.28 -36.87
N ILE A 9 -10.38 -11.59 -36.66
CA ILE A 9 -10.49 -12.19 -35.33
C ILE A 9 -9.25 -11.84 -34.48
N ALA A 10 -8.04 -11.90 -35.05
CA ALA A 10 -6.82 -11.55 -34.34
C ALA A 10 -6.80 -10.07 -33.90
N LEU A 11 -7.26 -9.16 -34.76
CA LEU A 11 -7.35 -7.72 -34.45
C LEU A 11 -8.37 -7.44 -33.33
N LEU A 12 -9.52 -8.12 -33.34
CA LEU A 12 -10.54 -7.98 -32.30
C LEU A 12 -10.04 -8.46 -30.93
N VAL A 13 -9.33 -9.59 -30.88
CA VAL A 13 -8.75 -10.12 -29.63
C VAL A 13 -7.69 -9.16 -29.08
N ALA A 14 -6.80 -8.64 -29.94
CA ALA A 14 -5.81 -7.65 -29.54
C ALA A 14 -6.47 -6.38 -28.98
N GLY A 15 -7.52 -5.86 -29.63
CA GLY A 15 -8.27 -4.71 -29.13
C GLY A 15 -8.95 -4.95 -27.78
N ALA A 16 -9.52 -6.15 -27.56
CA ALA A 16 -10.13 -6.53 -26.30
C ALA A 16 -9.10 -6.66 -25.15
N LEU A 17 -7.87 -7.06 -25.45
CA LEU A 17 -6.78 -7.08 -24.46
C LEU A 17 -6.36 -5.65 -24.07
N MET A 18 -6.28 -4.73 -25.03
CA MET A 18 -5.88 -3.34 -24.77
C MET A 18 -6.95 -2.52 -24.02
N THR A 19 -8.24 -2.86 -24.13
CA THR A 19 -9.30 -2.18 -23.36
C THR A 19 -9.26 -2.52 -21.86
N SER A 20 -8.48 -3.52 -21.44
CA SER A 20 -8.29 -3.85 -20.03
C SER A 20 -7.28 -2.96 -19.31
N SER A 21 -6.51 -2.12 -20.04
CA SER A 21 -5.56 -1.15 -19.45
C SER A 21 -6.08 0.29 -19.41
N ALA A 22 -7.32 0.54 -19.83
CA ALA A 22 -7.92 1.88 -19.85
C ALA A 22 -9.34 1.88 -19.25
N GLN A 23 -9.53 1.19 -18.12
CA GLN A 23 -10.62 1.48 -17.21
C GLN A 23 -10.07 2.36 -16.09
N GLU A 24 -10.20 3.67 -16.28
CA GLU A 24 -10.39 4.57 -15.16
C GLU A 24 -11.72 4.17 -14.50
N GLU A 25 -11.67 3.24 -13.54
CA GLU A 25 -12.70 3.16 -12.51
C GLU A 25 -12.25 4.05 -11.35
N GLU A 26 -12.77 5.27 -11.35
CA GLU A 26 -12.96 6.05 -10.13
C GLU A 26 -13.86 5.24 -9.18
N ASN A 27 -13.28 4.42 -8.31
CA ASN A 27 -13.99 3.95 -7.11
C ASN A 27 -13.05 3.44 -6.01
N GLN A 28 -13.00 4.20 -4.93
CA GLN A 28 -12.69 3.75 -3.56
C GLN A 28 -11.44 2.88 -3.38
N VAL A 29 -10.27 3.48 -3.53
CA VAL A 29 -9.16 3.06 -2.67
C VAL A 29 -9.49 3.62 -1.28
N ALA A 30 -10.14 2.80 -0.46
CA ALA A 30 -10.14 2.97 1.00
C ALA A 30 -8.74 3.42 1.36
N HIS A 31 -8.57 4.63 1.89
CA HIS A 31 -7.24 5.14 2.23
C HIS A 31 -6.54 4.03 3.00
N VAL A 32 -5.63 3.32 2.34
CA VAL A 32 -4.69 2.43 2.98
C VAL A 32 -4.05 3.39 3.94
N ARG A 33 -4.40 3.30 5.22
CA ARG A 33 -3.74 4.08 6.24
C ARG A 33 -2.32 3.61 6.11
N VAL A 34 -1.52 4.35 5.35
CA VAL A 34 -0.09 4.19 5.26
C VAL A 34 0.29 4.40 6.71
N ARG A 35 0.52 3.30 7.42
CA ARG A 35 1.13 3.32 8.74
C ARG A 35 2.51 3.87 8.47
N ARG A 36 2.63 5.20 8.44
CA ARG A 36 3.90 5.90 8.49
C ARG A 36 4.53 5.36 9.76
N GLY A 37 5.55 4.51 9.61
CA GLY A 37 6.23 3.92 10.74
C GLY A 37 6.61 5.03 11.70
N PHE A 38 6.43 4.81 13.00
CA PHE A 38 6.75 5.81 14.03
C PHE A 38 8.27 5.91 14.24
N GLY A 39 9.05 5.97 13.16
CA GLY A 39 10.52 5.97 13.12
C GLY A 39 11.20 4.61 13.27
N CYS A 40 10.50 3.60 13.77
CA CYS A 40 11.01 2.23 13.86
C CYS A 40 11.35 1.65 12.46
N PRO A 41 12.56 1.08 12.22
CA PRO A 41 13.59 0.68 13.20
C PRO A 41 14.73 1.68 13.46
N PHE A 42 14.84 2.74 12.67
CA PHE A 42 16.02 3.63 12.66
C PHE A 42 15.91 4.82 13.62
N ASP A 43 14.70 5.19 14.02
CA ASP A 43 14.40 6.33 14.87
C ASP A 43 13.43 5.92 15.99
N GLN A 44 14.01 5.52 17.12
CA GLN A 44 13.27 5.20 18.34
C GLN A 44 12.66 6.45 19.01
N GLY A 45 13.25 7.63 18.77
CA GLY A 45 12.79 8.90 19.33
C GLY A 45 11.45 9.34 18.73
N ALA A 46 11.22 9.09 17.44
CA ALA A 46 9.91 9.31 16.83
C ALA A 46 8.82 8.42 17.44
N CYS A 47 9.13 7.15 17.76
CA CYS A 47 8.20 6.23 18.41
C CYS A 47 7.88 6.71 19.83
N HIS A 48 8.92 7.10 20.57
CA HIS A 48 8.77 7.63 21.92
C HIS A 48 7.89 8.88 21.97
N ARG A 49 8.16 9.86 21.09
CA ARG A 49 7.36 11.10 20.98
C ARG A 49 5.93 10.83 20.50
N HIS A 50 5.75 9.89 19.58
CA HIS A 50 4.41 9.49 19.15
C HIS A 50 3.59 8.96 20.32
N CYS A 51 4.16 8.04 21.11
CA CYS A 51 3.50 7.49 22.29
C CYS A 51 3.17 8.60 23.32
N GLN A 52 4.05 9.58 23.52
CA GLN A 52 3.76 10.74 24.38
C GLN A 52 2.61 11.59 23.83
N SER A 53 2.54 11.80 22.52
CA SER A 53 1.46 12.60 21.90
C SER A 53 0.06 11.98 22.06
N ILE A 54 -0.02 10.66 22.25
CA ILE A 54 -1.28 9.94 22.51
C ILE A 54 -1.53 9.69 24.01
N GLY A 55 -0.77 10.36 24.89
CA GLY A 55 -0.94 10.30 26.35
C GLY A 55 -0.26 9.12 27.05
N ARG A 56 0.64 8.40 26.38
CA ARG A 56 1.46 7.35 27.01
C ARG A 56 2.73 7.95 27.61
N ARG A 57 3.42 7.22 28.51
CA ARG A 57 4.67 7.70 29.13
C ARG A 57 5.82 7.73 28.13
N GLY A 58 5.83 6.77 27.20
CA GLY A 58 6.80 6.67 26.12
C GLY A 58 6.58 5.42 25.28
N GLY A 59 7.50 5.17 24.35
CA GLY A 59 7.50 3.95 23.54
C GLY A 59 8.87 3.55 23.03
N TYR A 60 8.96 2.33 22.52
CA TYR A 60 10.18 1.74 21.98
C TYR A 60 9.88 0.85 20.76
N CYS A 61 10.88 0.68 19.89
CA CYS A 61 10.78 -0.24 18.75
C CYS A 61 10.98 -1.69 19.22
N ALA A 62 10.07 -2.57 18.82
CA ALA A 62 9.95 -3.96 19.22
C ALA A 62 9.86 -4.88 18.00
N GLY A 63 9.98 -6.18 18.27
CA GLY A 63 10.04 -7.24 17.25
C GLY A 63 11.46 -7.46 16.73
N PHE A 64 11.63 -8.57 16.00
CA PHE A 64 12.95 -9.01 15.52
C PHE A 64 13.63 -7.97 14.62
N ILE A 65 12.86 -7.36 13.73
CA ILE A 65 13.32 -6.32 12.80
C ILE A 65 13.02 -4.89 13.30
N LYS A 66 12.61 -4.73 14.57
CA LYS A 66 12.29 -3.44 15.20
C LYS A 66 11.32 -2.57 14.39
N GLN A 67 10.37 -3.13 13.65
CA GLN A 67 9.40 -2.36 12.84
C GLN A 67 8.13 -1.98 13.62
N THR A 68 7.94 -2.49 14.83
CA THR A 68 6.75 -2.24 15.65
C THR A 68 7.05 -1.23 16.73
N CYS A 69 6.29 -0.13 16.83
CA CYS A 69 6.38 0.79 17.97
C CYS A 69 5.46 0.31 19.10
N THR A 70 6.02 0.06 20.28
CA THR A 70 5.28 -0.38 21.47
C THR A 70 5.26 0.74 22.49
N CYS A 71 4.07 1.23 22.84
CA CYS A 71 3.90 2.27 23.84
C CYS A 71 3.64 1.68 25.23
N TYR A 72 4.25 2.26 26.26
CA TYR A 72 4.05 1.89 27.67
C TYR A 72 3.57 3.07 28.50
N HIS A 73 2.90 2.77 29.61
CA HIS A 73 2.32 3.77 30.52
C HIS A 73 3.04 3.89 31.87
N ASN A 74 3.78 2.85 32.28
CA ASN A 74 4.31 2.74 33.65
C ASN A 74 5.74 3.25 33.79
#